data_AF-A0A246JLQ7-F1
#
_entry.id   AF-A0A246JLQ7-F1
#
_cell.length_a   1.000
_cell.length_b   1.000
_cell.length_c   1.000
_cell.angle_alpha   90.00
_cell.angle_beta   90.00
_cell.angle_gamma   90.00
#
_symmetry.space_group_name_H-M   'P 1'
#
loop_
_entity.id
_entity.type
_entity.pdbx_description
1 polymer ?
#
loop_
_entity_poly.entity_id
_entity_poly.type
_entity_poly.pdbx_seq_one_letter_code
_entity_poly.pdbx_strand_id
1 'polypeptide(L)'
;MADAELLRAQRASENAQRALIDADHALRACIADVALQRDQLRAACQAEAGEARSLQRWREDDQAQIDRIEVSRRHVADRARDRDAAELALGEALDRQRALARRREKYSLLEEQLREA
;
A
#
# COMPACT_ATOMS: atom_id res chain seq x y z
N MET A 1 -26.67 6.31 9.49
CA MET A 1 -25.80 6.66 8.33
C MET A 1 -24.34 6.85 8.74
N ALA A 2 -24.04 7.67 9.75
CA ALA A 2 -22.65 7.91 10.20
C ALA A 2 -21.90 6.63 10.65
N ASP A 3 -22.55 5.72 11.38
CA ASP A 3 -21.90 4.48 11.82
C ASP A 3 -21.58 3.54 10.65
N ALA A 4 -22.43 3.52 9.61
CA ALA A 4 -22.21 2.75 8.40
C ALA A 4 -21.11 3.37 7.50
N GLU A 5 -20.92 4.69 7.57
CA GLU A 5 -19.80 5.38 6.93
C GLU A 5 -18.49 5.09 7.65
N LEU A 6 -18.48 5.17 8.99
CA LEU A 6 -17.31 4.81 9.79
C LEU A 6 -16.88 3.36 9.55
N LEU A 7 -17.82 2.42 9.56
CA LEU A 7 -17.52 1.01 9.30
C LEU A 7 -16.92 0.80 7.90
N ARG A 8 -17.40 1.53 6.89
CA ARG A 8 -16.82 1.48 5.54
C ARG A 8 -15.40 2.06 5.51
N ALA A 9 -15.17 3.18 6.19
CA ALA A 9 -13.84 3.78 6.28
C ALA A 9 -12.84 2.88 7.03
N GLN A 10 -13.27 2.23 8.12
CA GLN A 10 -12.46 1.25 8.85
C GLN A 10 -12.04 0.08 7.95
N ARG A 11 -13.01 -0.54 7.27
CA ARG A 11 -12.72 -1.63 6.32
C ARG A 11 -11.81 -1.17 5.18
N ALA A 12 -12.00 0.03 4.66
CA ALA A 12 -11.13 0.58 3.62
C ALA A 12 -9.69 0.75 4.12
N SER A 13 -9.50 1.28 5.34
CA SER A 13 -8.20 1.43 5.98
C SER A 13 -7.52 0.08 6.24
N GLU A 14 -8.26 -0.91 6.76
CA GLU A 14 -7.75 -2.26 6.99
C GLU A 14 -7.32 -2.94 5.68
N ASN A 15 -8.17 -2.84 4.64
CA ASN A 15 -7.87 -3.40 3.33
C ASN A 15 -6.65 -2.73 2.68
N ALA A 16 -6.52 -1.41 2.78
CA ALA A 16 -5.38 -0.68 2.24
C ALA A 16 -4.08 -1.05 2.98
N GLN A 17 -4.13 -1.20 4.31
CA GLN A 17 -3.00 -1.67 5.10
C GLN A 17 -2.58 -3.09 4.71
N ARG A 18 -3.56 -3.99 4.52
CA ARG A 18 -3.28 -5.35 4.05
C ARG A 18 -2.64 -5.36 2.67
N ALA A 19 -3.17 -4.56 1.74
CA ALA A 19 -2.64 -4.45 0.39
C ALA A 19 -1.19 -3.91 0.36
N LEU A 20 -0.85 -2.97 1.26
CA LEU A 20 0.52 -2.48 1.41
C LEU A 20 1.47 -3.58 1.92
N ILE A 21 1.05 -4.35 2.92
CA ILE A 21 1.84 -5.48 3.45
C ILE A 21 2.07 -6.52 2.34
N ASP A 22 1.03 -6.88 1.59
CA ASP A 22 1.13 -7.86 0.51
C ASP A 22 2.04 -7.34 -0.62
N ALA A 23 2.00 -6.05 -0.95
CA ALA A 23 2.91 -5.44 -1.91
C ALA A 23 4.37 -5.41 -1.43
N ASP A 24 4.63 -5.15 -0.14
CA ASP A 24 5.98 -5.20 0.42
C ASP A 24 6.55 -6.63 0.38
N HIS A 25 5.74 -7.64 0.72
CA HIS A 25 6.13 -9.04 0.56
C HIS A 25 6.44 -9.40 -0.89
N ALA A 26 5.62 -8.95 -1.84
CA ALA A 26 5.86 -9.16 -3.26
C ALA A 26 7.16 -8.48 -3.74
N LEU A 27 7.45 -7.26 -3.27
CA LEU A 27 8.70 -6.58 -3.57
C LEU A 27 9.92 -7.36 -3.05
N ARG A 28 9.87 -7.85 -1.80
CA ARG A 28 10.96 -8.67 -1.23
C ARG A 28 11.18 -9.95 -2.03
N ALA A 29 10.09 -10.62 -2.43
CA ALA A 29 10.16 -11.80 -3.28
C ALA A 29 10.75 -11.48 -4.66
N CYS A 30 10.37 -10.35 -5.27
CA CYS A 30 10.93 -9.88 -6.54
C CYS A 30 12.43 -9.58 -6.43
N ILE A 31 12.88 -8.92 -5.35
CA ILE A 31 14.30 -8.66 -5.11
C ILE A 31 15.08 -9.97 -4.98
N ALA A 32 14.55 -10.96 -4.26
CA ALA A 32 15.19 -12.26 -4.12
C ALA A 32 15.27 -13.02 -5.45
N ASP A 33 14.18 -13.03 -6.24
CA ASP A 33 14.16 -13.61 -7.59
C ASP A 33 15.18 -12.93 -8.51
N VAL A 34 15.19 -11.60 -8.55
CA VAL A 34 16.14 -10.82 -9.35
C VAL A 34 17.58 -11.10 -8.94
N ALA A 35 17.88 -11.20 -7.64
CA ALA A 35 19.22 -11.56 -7.18
C ALA A 35 19.64 -12.94 -7.71
N LEU A 36 18.75 -13.95 -7.61
CA LEU A 36 18.99 -15.29 -8.13
C LEU A 36 19.21 -15.29 -9.65
N GLN A 37 18.36 -14.60 -10.41
CA GLN A 37 18.48 -14.52 -11.86
C GLN A 37 19.80 -13.85 -12.27
N ARG A 38 20.20 -12.77 -11.59
CA ARG A 38 21.46 -12.07 -11.88
C ARG A 38 22.68 -12.94 -11.59
N ASP A 39 22.66 -13.76 -10.54
CA ASP A 39 23.74 -14.70 -10.27
C ASP A 39 23.81 -15.80 -11.35
N GLN A 40 22.67 -16.27 -11.85
CA GLN A 40 22.60 -17.20 -12.99
C GLN A 40 23.14 -16.56 -14.28
N LEU A 41 22.75 -15.31 -14.59
CA LEU A 41 23.25 -14.56 -15.75
C LEU A 41 24.77 -14.40 -15.67
N ARG A 42 25.31 -14.06 -14.48
CA ARG A 42 26.77 -13.94 -14.25
C ARG A 42 27.51 -15.25 -14.45
N ALA A 43 26.97 -16.36 -13.95
CA ALA A 43 27.56 -17.69 -14.14
C ALA A 43 27.59 -18.07 -15.63
N ALA A 44 26.51 -17.78 -16.37
CA ALA A 44 26.44 -18.01 -17.81
C ALA A 44 27.41 -17.12 -18.60
N CYS A 45 27.54 -15.84 -18.24
CA CYS A 45 28.54 -14.93 -18.81
C CYS A 45 29.97 -15.47 -18.69
N GLN A 46 30.31 -16.05 -17.53
CA GLN A 46 31.66 -16.58 -17.27
C GLN A 46 31.95 -17.87 -18.05
N ALA A 47 30.91 -18.61 -18.45
CA ALA A 47 31.04 -19.84 -19.22
C ALA A 47 31.16 -19.59 -20.74
N GLU A 48 30.69 -18.45 -21.25
CA GLU A 48 30.81 -18.08 -22.66
C GLU A 48 32.12 -17.33 -22.96
N ALA A 49 32.80 -17.70 -24.05
CA ALA A 49 33.94 -16.93 -24.56
C ALA A 49 33.44 -15.57 -25.12
N GLY A 50 33.89 -14.47 -24.50
CA GLY A 50 33.33 -13.13 -24.66
C GLY A 50 33.53 -12.52 -26.06
N GLU A 51 32.47 -12.56 -26.87
CA GLU A 51 32.30 -11.66 -28.01
C GLU A 51 31.60 -10.37 -27.57
N ALA A 52 31.91 -9.23 -28.18
CA ALA A 52 31.33 -7.93 -27.80
C ALA A 52 29.79 -7.93 -27.83
N ARG A 53 29.17 -8.71 -28.73
CA ARG A 53 27.71 -8.85 -28.83
C ARG A 53 27.09 -9.63 -27.67
N SER A 54 27.77 -10.66 -27.14
CA SER A 54 27.26 -11.39 -25.97
C SER A 54 27.28 -10.48 -24.75
N LEU A 55 28.36 -9.72 -24.53
CA LEU A 55 28.46 -8.75 -23.42
C LEU A 55 27.37 -7.68 -23.43
N GLN A 56 26.98 -7.19 -24.62
CA GLN A 56 25.89 -6.23 -24.73
C GLN A 56 24.55 -6.86 -24.32
N ARG A 57 24.23 -8.04 -24.86
CA ARG A 57 23.01 -8.78 -24.49
C ARG A 57 22.96 -9.05 -22.99
N TRP A 58 24.07 -9.46 -22.38
CA TRP A 58 24.14 -9.70 -20.93
C TRP A 58 23.84 -8.44 -20.10
N ARG A 59 24.28 -7.26 -20.55
CA ARG A 59 23.96 -5.99 -19.89
C ARG A 59 22.48 -5.63 -20.03
N GLU A 60 21.90 -5.86 -21.21
CA GLU A 60 20.47 -5.64 -21.46
C GLU A 60 19.62 -6.57 -20.59
N ASP A 61 20.00 -7.85 -20.49
CA ASP A 61 19.33 -8.84 -19.65
C ASP A 61 19.46 -8.50 -18.15
N ASP A 62 20.65 -8.10 -17.66
CA ASP A 62 20.87 -7.65 -16.28
C ASP A 62 20.05 -6.40 -15.94
N GLN A 63 20.02 -5.41 -16.85
CA GLN A 63 19.24 -4.19 -16.69
C GLN A 63 17.74 -4.51 -16.65
N ALA A 64 17.26 -5.40 -17.52
CA ALA A 64 15.87 -5.85 -17.49
C ALA A 64 15.48 -6.49 -16.15
N GLN A 65 16.39 -7.22 -15.50
CA GLN A 65 16.14 -7.73 -14.14
C GLN A 65 16.05 -6.60 -13.10
N ILE A 66 16.92 -5.59 -13.19
CA ILE A 66 16.89 -4.43 -12.28
C ILE A 66 15.58 -3.65 -12.46
N ASP A 67 15.13 -3.46 -13.69
CA ASP A 67 13.92 -2.69 -14.00
C ASP A 67 12.64 -3.32 -13.42
N ARG A 68 12.61 -4.66 -13.26
CA ARG A 68 11.50 -5.36 -12.57
C ARG A 68 11.35 -4.94 -11.10
N ILE A 69 12.47 -4.65 -10.42
CA ILE A 69 12.46 -4.16 -9.03
C ILE A 69 11.81 -2.78 -8.98
N GLU A 70 12.14 -1.91 -9.95
CA GLU A 70 11.61 -0.55 -9.99
C GLU A 70 10.08 -0.52 -10.16
N VAL A 71 9.53 -1.38 -11.03
CA VAL A 71 8.07 -1.55 -11.15
C VAL A 71 7.44 -1.98 -9.83
N SER A 72 8.05 -2.94 -9.13
CA SER A 72 7.55 -3.44 -7.84
C SER A 72 7.63 -2.37 -6.74
N ARG A 73 8.69 -1.55 -6.73
CA ARG A 73 8.83 -0.41 -5.82
C ARG A 73 7.76 0.65 -6.03
N ARG A 74 7.46 0.98 -7.29
CA ARG A 74 6.37 1.90 -7.62
C ARG A 74 5.03 1.37 -7.13
N HIS A 75 4.78 0.07 -7.28
CA HIS A 75 3.57 -0.55 -6.76
C HIS A 75 3.45 -0.40 -5.23
N VAL A 76 4.53 -0.64 -4.47
CA VAL A 76 4.55 -0.39 -3.02
C VAL A 76 4.28 1.09 -2.70
N ALA A 77 4.91 2.01 -3.43
CA ALA A 77 4.69 3.44 -3.24
C ALA A 77 3.24 3.86 -3.52
N ASP A 78 2.60 3.28 -4.53
CA ASP A 78 1.19 3.52 -4.84
C ASP A 78 0.28 2.98 -3.72
N ARG A 79 0.53 1.76 -3.24
CA ARG A 79 -0.21 1.17 -2.11
C ARG A 79 -0.01 1.96 -0.80
N ALA A 80 1.16 2.55 -0.60
CA ALA A 80 1.41 3.41 0.56
C ALA A 80 0.55 4.68 0.49
N ARG A 81 0.47 5.31 -0.69
CA ARG A 81 -0.43 6.47 -0.90
C ARG A 81 -1.90 6.09 -0.72
N ASP A 82 -2.32 4.91 -1.21
CA ASP A 82 -3.68 4.40 -1.01
C ASP A 82 -3.99 4.22 0.49
N ARG A 83 -3.03 3.72 1.27
CA ARG A 83 -3.15 3.55 2.73
C ARG A 83 -3.27 4.88 3.45
N ASP A 84 -2.41 5.84 3.14
CA ASP A 84 -2.44 7.17 3.75
C ASP A 84 -3.76 7.89 3.45
N ALA A 85 -4.28 7.77 2.22
CA ALA A 85 -5.59 8.31 1.85
C ALA A 85 -6.74 7.65 2.62
N ALA A 86 -6.69 6.33 2.82
CA ALA A 86 -7.71 5.61 3.58
C ALA A 86 -7.68 5.96 5.09
N GLU A 87 -6.49 6.16 5.66
CA GLU A 87 -6.33 6.61 7.04
C GLU A 87 -6.87 8.03 7.26
N LEU A 88 -6.61 8.93 6.31
CA LEU A 88 -7.18 10.28 6.34
C LEU A 88 -8.71 10.23 6.34
N ALA A 89 -9.30 9.47 5.42
CA ALA A 89 -10.75 9.31 5.32
C ALA A 89 -11.36 8.69 6.60
N LEU A 90 -10.66 7.75 7.23
CA LEU A 90 -11.06 7.18 8.52
C LEU A 90 -11.04 8.24 9.63
N GLY A 91 -10.00 9.08 9.69
CA GLY A 91 -9.94 10.21 10.61
C GLY A 91 -11.14 11.16 10.46
N GLU A 92 -11.46 11.54 9.23
CA GLU A 92 -12.62 12.40 8.92
C GLU A 92 -13.96 11.74 9.30
N ALA A 93 -14.10 10.42 9.11
CA ALA A 93 -15.29 9.69 9.51
C ALA A 93 -15.45 9.65 11.04
N LEU A 94 -14.35 9.45 11.78
CA LEU A 94 -14.34 9.49 13.24
C LEU A 94 -14.72 10.86 13.78
N ASP A 95 -14.19 11.93 13.20
CA ASP A 95 -14.50 13.29 13.66
C ASP A 95 -15.96 13.67 13.40
N ARG A 96 -16.52 13.24 12.25
CA ARG A 96 -17.95 13.38 11.96
C ARG A 96 -18.81 12.57 12.94
N GLN A 97 -18.41 11.35 13.30
CA GLN A 97 -19.13 10.55 14.28
C GLN A 97 -19.13 11.23 15.66
N ARG A 98 -17.97 11.73 16.12
CA ARG A 98 -17.84 12.47 17.38
C ARG A 98 -18.70 13.73 17.39
N ALA A 99 -18.71 14.49 16.29
CA ALA A 99 -19.55 15.69 16.17
C ALA A 99 -21.04 15.35 16.29
N LEU A 100 -21.49 14.26 15.65
CA LEU A 100 -22.87 13.79 15.76
C LEU A 100 -23.22 13.27 17.15
N ALA A 101 -22.31 12.56 17.82
CA ALA A 101 -22.51 12.10 19.19
C ALA A 101 -22.70 13.27 20.15
N ARG A 102 -21.82 14.29 20.10
CA ARG A 102 -21.95 15.53 20.89
C ARG A 102 -23.26 16.25 20.62
N ARG A 103 -23.70 16.28 19.35
CA ARG A 103 -24.96 16.92 18.97
C ARG A 103 -26.17 16.16 19.52
N ARG A 104 -26.15 14.82 19.50
CA ARG A 104 -27.20 13.97 20.08
C ARG A 104 -27.30 14.16 21.59
N GLU A 105 -26.18 14.15 22.29
CA GLU A 105 -26.13 14.40 23.73
C GLU A 105 -26.73 15.76 24.09
N LYS A 106 -26.35 16.82 23.36
CA LYS A 106 -26.94 18.16 23.54
C LYS A 106 -28.46 18.17 23.37
N TYR A 107 -29.00 17.50 22.35
CA TYR A 107 -30.44 17.46 22.16
C TYR A 107 -31.14 16.62 23.24
N SER A 108 -30.54 15.51 23.68
CA SER A 108 -31.06 14.70 24.79
C SER A 108 -31.22 15.52 26.06
N LEU A 109 -30.19 16.30 26.43
CA LEU A 109 -30.23 17.19 27.60
C LEU A 109 -31.33 18.26 27.47
N LEU A 110 -31.51 18.84 26.29
CA LEU A 110 -32.57 19.82 26.05
C LEU A 110 -33.97 19.20 26.13
N GLU A 111 -34.15 17.96 25.66
CA GLU A 111 -35.42 17.23 25.79
C GLU A 111 -35.75 16.91 27.24
N GLU A 112 -34.75 16.56 28.06
CA GLU A 112 -34.91 16.35 29.51
C GLU A 112 -35.34 17.65 30.20
N GLN A 113 -34.65 18.76 29.93
CA GLN A 113 -35.00 20.08 30.49
C GLN A 113 -36.42 20.53 30.13
N LEU A 114 -36.88 20.23 28.91
CA LEU A 114 -38.25 20.54 28.48
C LEU A 114 -39.31 19.65 29.13
N ARG A 115 -38.96 18.45 29.58
CA ARG A 115 -39.88 17.55 30.32
C ARG A 115 -39.96 17.91 31.80
N GLU A 116 -38.90 18.49 32.34
CA GLU A 116 -38.81 18.90 33.76
C GLU A 116 -39.38 20.31 34.03
N ALA A 117 -39.64 21.10 32.98
CA ALA A 117 -40.26 22.43 33.04
C ALA A 117 -41.79 22.39 32.87
#